data_AF-A0A1F0U0Y9-F1
#
_entry.id   AF-A0A1F0U0Y9-F1
#
_cell.length_a   1.000
_cell.length_b   1.000
_cell.length_c   1.000
_cell.angle_alpha   90.00
_cell.angle_beta   90.00
_cell.angle_gamma   90.00
#
_symmetry.space_group_name_H-M   'P 1'
#
loop_
_entity.id
_entity.type
_entity.pdbx_description
1 polymer ?
#
loop_
_entity_poly.entity_id
_entity_poly.type
_entity_poly.pdbx_seq_one_letter_code
_entity_poly.pdbx_strand_id
1 'polypeptide(L)'
;MGLFNKLRNEFIDIIEWTDNTSDTMIWRFPRYQSEIKNGAQLNVRESQVAVLVNEGQFADIYQPGRHVLNTNNMPILSTIMGWKYGFNSPFKVDVYFVNTKQFLNVKWGTANPIMLRDPEFGPIRMRAFGSYCFRVNADPRKFITNVAGTNGNFTTEGITQQLRNFVITKFTDHLGESKISALDLAGNLNEFSASLTEALKPDFEEYGLELTNFLVENISLPEAVEKALDKRTSMGVIGNMGTYTQMQFADSLVEGAANGGGNVATNAMGMGMGFAMANQMTNQMAGQMVQPGAQQPPQQPAVGAGAPGMPPPPPPQPMFHLSVNGQQQGPFGMPQLQQMAQSGQLTRDTYVWTNGMASWEFAKNVPALAALFGATPPPPPPGT
;
A
#
# COMPACT_ATOMS: atom_id res chain seq x y z
N MET A 1 -57.58 -27.08 44.97
CA MET A 1 -56.62 -25.95 45.03
C MET A 1 -55.37 -26.41 45.78
N GLY A 2 -54.46 -27.13 45.12
CA GLY A 2 -53.29 -27.73 45.76
C GLY A 2 -52.86 -28.99 45.01
N LEU A 3 -51.56 -29.28 45.00
CA LEU A 3 -50.82 -30.31 44.24
C LEU A 3 -50.37 -29.93 42.81
N PHE A 4 -51.22 -29.41 41.92
CA PHE A 4 -50.79 -29.13 40.53
C PHE A 4 -49.93 -27.87 40.33
N ASN A 5 -49.91 -26.93 41.28
CA ASN A 5 -49.06 -25.73 41.19
C ASN A 5 -47.61 -25.96 41.67
N LYS A 6 -47.29 -27.11 42.29
CA LYS A 6 -45.93 -27.42 42.74
C LYS A 6 -45.09 -28.14 41.68
N LEU A 7 -45.73 -28.79 40.70
CA LEU A 7 -45.08 -29.51 39.60
C LEU A 7 -44.68 -28.64 38.41
N ARG A 8 -45.04 -27.34 38.40
CA ARG A 8 -44.69 -26.40 37.30
C ARG A 8 -43.43 -25.56 37.55
N ASN A 9 -42.80 -25.64 38.73
CA ASN A 9 -41.58 -24.88 39.03
C ASN A 9 -40.27 -25.65 38.81
N GLU A 10 -40.35 -26.95 38.52
CA GLU A 10 -39.20 -27.82 38.20
C GLU A 10 -38.95 -27.96 36.69
N PHE A 11 -39.27 -26.94 35.90
CA PHE A 11 -38.64 -26.88 34.57
C PHE A 11 -37.16 -26.61 34.78
N ILE A 12 -36.37 -27.67 34.57
CA ILE A 12 -34.92 -27.60 34.40
C ILE A 12 -34.65 -26.50 33.39
N ASP A 13 -33.83 -25.57 33.79
CA ASP A 13 -33.49 -24.42 32.99
C ASP A 13 -32.49 -24.85 31.90
N ILE A 14 -32.85 -24.69 30.63
CA ILE A 14 -31.98 -25.04 29.50
C ILE A 14 -31.37 -23.75 28.97
N ILE A 15 -30.07 -23.60 29.17
CA ILE A 15 -29.27 -22.48 28.69
C ILE A 15 -28.57 -22.96 27.43
N GLU A 16 -28.98 -22.41 26.31
CA GLU A 16 -28.38 -22.72 25.01
C GLU A 16 -28.47 -21.52 24.08
N TRP A 17 -27.59 -21.51 23.09
CA TRP A 17 -27.64 -20.56 22.00
C TRP A 17 -27.39 -21.29 20.68
N THR A 18 -28.10 -20.85 19.64
CA THR A 18 -27.85 -21.25 18.26
C THR A 18 -27.66 -19.97 17.47
N ASP A 19 -26.45 -19.80 16.97
CA ASP A 19 -26.12 -18.64 16.15
C ASP A 19 -26.54 -18.86 14.70
N ASN A 20 -27.41 -17.99 14.19
CA ASN A 20 -27.84 -17.98 12.79
C ASN A 20 -27.20 -16.84 11.98
N THR A 21 -26.24 -16.13 12.56
CA THR A 21 -25.55 -15.00 11.93
C THR A 21 -24.17 -15.42 11.40
N SER A 22 -23.57 -14.58 10.56
CA SER A 22 -22.20 -14.78 10.07
C SER A 22 -21.15 -14.01 10.87
N ASP A 23 -21.57 -13.07 11.71
CA ASP A 23 -20.72 -12.01 12.26
C ASP A 23 -20.79 -11.87 13.79
N THR A 24 -21.75 -12.50 14.47
CA THR A 24 -21.81 -12.48 15.95
C THR A 24 -20.64 -13.28 16.52
N MET A 25 -19.87 -12.64 17.40
CA MET A 25 -18.73 -13.25 18.09
C MET A 25 -19.07 -13.62 19.53
N ILE A 26 -19.81 -12.76 20.23
CA ILE A 26 -20.25 -12.97 21.61
C ILE A 26 -21.74 -12.69 21.72
N TRP A 27 -22.43 -13.56 22.46
CA TRP A 27 -23.80 -13.34 22.87
C TRP A 27 -23.98 -13.71 24.34
N ARG A 28 -24.52 -12.79 25.15
CA ARG A 28 -24.86 -13.01 26.55
C ARG A 28 -26.29 -13.51 26.65
N PHE A 29 -26.46 -14.64 27.34
CA PHE A 29 -27.77 -15.21 27.58
C PHE A 29 -28.66 -14.26 28.41
N PRO A 30 -29.82 -13.84 27.89
CA PRO A 30 -30.68 -12.89 28.58
C PRO A 30 -31.40 -13.59 29.73
N ARG A 31 -31.24 -13.06 30.94
CA ARG A 31 -31.88 -13.57 32.15
C ARG A 31 -32.28 -12.42 33.06
N TYR A 32 -33.48 -12.50 33.63
CA TYR A 32 -33.88 -11.55 34.68
C TYR A 32 -32.99 -11.73 35.91
N GLN A 33 -32.31 -10.66 36.34
CA GLN A 33 -31.36 -10.60 37.46
C GLN A 33 -30.18 -11.60 37.41
N SER A 34 -29.91 -12.20 36.25
CA SER A 34 -28.83 -13.19 36.06
C SER A 34 -28.92 -14.40 36.99
N GLU A 35 -30.11 -14.74 37.49
CA GLU A 35 -30.31 -15.86 38.41
C GLU A 35 -30.46 -17.20 37.66
N ILE A 36 -29.46 -18.07 37.78
CA ILE A 36 -29.47 -19.41 37.22
C ILE A 36 -29.92 -20.41 38.29
N LYS A 37 -30.85 -21.31 37.92
CA LYS A 37 -31.35 -22.35 38.82
C LYS A 37 -30.26 -23.40 39.04
N ASN A 38 -30.15 -23.90 40.27
CA ASN A 38 -29.30 -25.07 40.54
C ASN A 38 -29.80 -26.28 39.73
N GLY A 39 -28.92 -26.99 39.04
CA GLY A 39 -29.27 -28.09 38.14
C GLY A 39 -29.63 -27.66 36.71
N ALA A 40 -29.45 -26.38 36.35
CA ALA A 40 -29.62 -25.90 34.98
C ALA A 40 -28.73 -26.70 34.00
N GLN A 41 -29.23 -26.92 32.79
CA GLN A 41 -28.51 -27.59 31.71
C GLN A 41 -27.91 -26.53 30.80
N LEU A 42 -26.60 -26.55 30.65
CA LEU A 42 -25.88 -25.72 29.69
C LEU A 42 -25.53 -26.58 28.47
N ASN A 43 -26.12 -26.27 27.32
CA ASN A 43 -25.80 -26.91 26.06
C ASN A 43 -24.90 -25.99 25.23
N VAL A 44 -23.64 -26.37 25.09
CA VAL A 44 -22.65 -25.65 24.29
C VAL A 44 -22.47 -26.35 22.95
N ARG A 45 -22.57 -25.61 21.84
CA ARG A 45 -22.41 -26.17 20.48
C ARG A 45 -20.94 -26.38 20.13
N GLU A 46 -20.65 -27.21 19.13
CA GLU A 46 -19.28 -27.54 18.69
C GLU A 46 -18.43 -26.33 18.31
N SER A 47 -19.06 -25.30 17.73
CA SER A 47 -18.41 -24.07 17.29
C SER A 47 -18.45 -22.95 18.34
N GLN A 48 -18.65 -23.30 19.61
CA GLN A 48 -18.85 -22.36 20.70
C GLN A 48 -18.14 -22.80 21.98
N VAL A 49 -17.86 -21.82 22.83
CA VAL A 49 -17.55 -22.01 24.24
C VAL A 49 -18.49 -21.15 25.07
N ALA A 50 -18.81 -21.59 26.28
CA ALA A 50 -19.61 -20.81 27.23
C ALA A 50 -18.75 -20.36 28.41
N VAL A 51 -18.80 -19.07 28.71
CA VAL A 51 -18.02 -18.43 29.78
C VAL A 51 -18.99 -17.94 30.84
N LEU A 52 -18.77 -18.37 32.08
CA LEU A 52 -19.50 -17.90 33.24
C LEU A 52 -18.73 -16.76 33.87
N VAL A 53 -19.42 -15.64 34.13
CA VAL A 53 -18.88 -14.48 34.83
C VAL A 53 -19.69 -14.26 36.10
N ASN A 54 -19.03 -14.35 37.25
CA ASN A 54 -19.63 -14.11 38.55
C ASN A 54 -19.07 -12.84 39.17
N GLU A 55 -19.95 -11.91 39.58
CA GLU A 55 -19.56 -10.66 40.24
C GLU A 55 -18.45 -9.88 39.50
N GLY A 56 -18.44 -9.97 38.16
CA GLY A 56 -17.44 -9.31 37.31
C GLY A 56 -16.13 -10.07 37.12
N GLN A 57 -16.00 -11.29 37.65
CA GLN A 57 -14.82 -12.16 37.47
C GLN A 57 -15.16 -13.40 36.64
N PHE A 58 -14.22 -13.85 35.79
CA PHE A 58 -14.36 -15.11 35.07
C PHE A 58 -14.39 -16.28 36.07
N ALA A 59 -15.48 -17.05 36.05
CA ALA A 59 -15.66 -18.22 36.89
C ALA A 59 -15.15 -19.48 36.15
N ASP A 60 -15.89 -19.93 35.13
CA ASP A 60 -15.63 -21.18 34.43
C ASP A 60 -15.81 -21.03 32.92
N ILE A 61 -15.08 -21.86 32.15
CA ILE A 61 -15.20 -21.95 30.69
C ILE A 61 -15.61 -23.38 30.33
N TYR A 62 -16.78 -23.52 29.71
CA TYR A 62 -17.33 -24.79 29.26
C TYR A 62 -17.09 -24.98 27.77
N GLN A 63 -16.45 -26.11 27.44
CA GLN A 63 -16.23 -26.60 26.08
C GLN A 63 -17.52 -27.16 25.47
N PRO A 64 -17.56 -27.45 24.15
CA PRO A 64 -18.72 -28.07 23.52
C PRO A 64 -19.24 -29.31 24.25
N GLY A 65 -20.57 -29.43 24.33
CA GLY A 65 -21.24 -30.53 25.01
C GLY A 65 -22.34 -30.08 25.96
N ARG A 66 -22.93 -31.06 26.66
CA ARG A 66 -23.98 -30.85 27.65
C ARG A 66 -23.38 -30.88 29.05
N HIS A 67 -23.63 -29.81 29.79
CA HIS A 67 -23.12 -29.62 31.15
C HIS A 67 -24.27 -29.37 32.12
N VAL A 68 -24.12 -29.82 33.36
CA VAL A 68 -25.05 -29.49 34.45
C VAL A 68 -24.40 -28.43 35.32
N LEU A 69 -25.05 -27.29 35.46
CA LEU A 69 -24.59 -26.20 36.30
C LEU A 69 -25.10 -26.40 37.73
N ASN A 70 -24.18 -26.66 38.65
CA ASN A 70 -24.49 -26.80 40.06
C ASN A 70 -23.62 -25.87 40.90
N THR A 71 -24.15 -25.32 41.99
CA THR A 71 -23.35 -24.49 42.90
C THR A 71 -22.12 -25.23 43.46
N ASN A 72 -22.17 -26.56 43.53
CA ASN A 72 -21.09 -27.41 44.03
C ASN A 72 -19.96 -27.68 43.05
N ASN A 73 -20.20 -27.57 41.73
CA ASN A 73 -19.21 -27.96 40.71
C ASN A 73 -18.46 -26.78 40.08
N MET A 74 -18.64 -25.57 40.63
CA MET A 74 -17.96 -24.36 40.19
C MET A 74 -16.85 -23.97 41.21
N PRO A 75 -15.56 -24.02 40.84
CA PRO A 75 -14.43 -23.84 41.75
C PRO A 75 -14.41 -22.48 42.45
N ILE A 76 -14.79 -21.41 41.74
CA ILE A 76 -14.76 -20.05 42.27
C ILE A 76 -16.01 -19.76 43.13
N LEU A 77 -17.19 -20.26 42.74
CA LEU A 77 -18.43 -20.06 43.52
C LEU A 77 -18.45 -20.86 44.83
N SER A 78 -17.92 -22.09 44.81
CA SER A 78 -17.88 -22.96 46.00
C SER A 78 -17.05 -22.37 47.15
N THR A 79 -16.05 -21.53 46.83
CA THR A 79 -15.21 -20.84 47.82
C THR A 79 -15.95 -19.66 48.48
N ILE A 80 -16.88 -18.99 47.78
CA ILE A 80 -17.56 -17.75 48.24
C ILE A 80 -18.87 -18.04 48.98
N MET A 81 -19.63 -19.07 48.57
CA MET A 81 -20.98 -19.33 49.11
C MET A 81 -21.04 -20.18 50.40
N GLY A 82 -19.90 -20.52 51.00
CA GLY A 82 -19.80 -21.60 51.98
C GLY A 82 -20.59 -21.49 53.30
N TRP A 83 -21.24 -20.38 53.67
CA TRP A 83 -21.64 -20.19 55.08
C TRP A 83 -23.09 -19.77 55.42
N LYS A 84 -23.99 -19.44 54.47
CA LYS A 84 -25.31 -18.86 54.84
C LYS A 84 -26.58 -19.44 54.20
N TYR A 85 -26.53 -20.06 53.00
CA TYR A 85 -27.77 -20.34 52.25
C TYR A 85 -27.96 -21.78 51.74
N GLY A 86 -27.06 -22.72 52.04
CA GLY A 86 -27.14 -24.10 51.58
C GLY A 86 -26.98 -24.23 50.05
N PHE A 87 -26.34 -25.31 49.60
CA PHE A 87 -25.91 -25.51 48.21
C PHE A 87 -27.03 -25.69 47.16
N ASN A 88 -28.29 -25.35 47.49
CA ASN A 88 -29.48 -25.56 46.67
C ASN A 88 -30.17 -24.25 46.21
N SER A 89 -29.59 -23.09 46.51
CA SER A 89 -30.17 -21.79 46.13
C SER A 89 -29.74 -21.37 44.71
N PRO A 90 -30.59 -20.63 43.94
CA PRO A 90 -30.18 -19.99 42.70
C PRO A 90 -28.94 -19.14 42.91
N PHE A 91 -28.08 -19.07 41.88
CA PHE A 91 -26.85 -18.28 41.93
C PHE A 91 -26.87 -17.24 40.80
N LYS A 92 -26.23 -16.10 41.05
CA LYS A 92 -26.15 -15.00 40.08
C LYS A 92 -24.92 -15.16 39.23
N VAL A 93 -25.10 -15.40 37.93
CA VAL A 93 -23.99 -15.54 36.99
C VAL A 93 -24.43 -15.06 35.61
N ASP A 94 -23.54 -14.36 34.93
CA ASP A 94 -23.71 -14.05 33.51
C ASP A 94 -23.13 -15.18 32.67
N VAL A 95 -23.90 -15.66 31.69
CA VAL A 95 -23.45 -16.69 30.75
C VAL A 95 -23.22 -16.05 29.39
N TYR A 96 -21.98 -16.06 28.93
CA TYR A 96 -21.58 -15.60 27.61
C TYR A 96 -21.30 -16.80 26.72
N PHE A 97 -21.95 -16.88 25.57
CA PHE A 97 -21.53 -17.77 24.51
C PHE A 97 -20.58 -17.03 23.58
N VAL A 98 -19.45 -17.66 23.28
CA VAL A 98 -18.42 -17.13 22.38
C VAL A 98 -18.28 -18.08 21.21
N ASN A 99 -18.42 -17.57 19.99
CA ASN A 99 -18.24 -18.36 18.78
C ASN A 99 -16.74 -18.57 18.50
N THR A 100 -16.36 -19.84 18.36
CA THR A 100 -15.01 -20.29 17.97
C THR A 100 -14.96 -20.76 16.51
N LYS A 101 -16.05 -20.58 15.75
CA LYS A 101 -16.06 -20.74 14.29
C LYS A 101 -15.11 -19.75 13.62
N GLN A 102 -14.70 -20.07 12.39
CA GLN A 102 -13.98 -19.13 11.55
C GLN A 102 -14.92 -18.05 11.01
N PHE A 103 -14.52 -16.79 11.17
CA PHE A 103 -15.07 -15.65 10.45
C PHE A 103 -14.32 -15.52 9.13
N LEU A 104 -15.07 -15.66 8.04
CA LEU A 104 -14.51 -15.81 6.70
C LEU A 104 -14.56 -14.49 5.92
N ASN A 105 -13.66 -14.36 4.95
CA ASN A 105 -13.69 -13.31 3.93
C ASN A 105 -13.71 -11.88 4.51
N VAL A 106 -12.98 -11.65 5.59
CA VAL A 106 -12.86 -10.32 6.18
C VAL A 106 -11.91 -9.51 5.31
N LYS A 107 -12.43 -8.45 4.69
CA LYS A 107 -11.69 -7.69 3.69
C LYS A 107 -10.69 -6.74 4.32
N TRP A 108 -9.53 -6.62 3.67
CA TRP A 108 -8.53 -5.60 3.98
C TRP A 108 -8.05 -4.94 2.69
N GLY A 109 -7.53 -3.73 2.81
CA GLY A 109 -6.92 -3.02 1.69
C GLY A 109 -6.29 -1.72 2.11
N THR A 110 -5.32 -1.27 1.33
CA THR A 110 -4.61 -0.01 1.56
C THR A 110 -5.49 1.17 1.12
N ALA A 111 -5.95 1.99 2.05
CA ALA A 111 -6.75 3.18 1.72
C ALA A 111 -5.91 4.20 0.92
N ASN A 112 -4.66 4.40 1.34
CA ASN A 112 -3.67 5.23 0.65
C ASN A 112 -2.62 4.33 -0.02
N PRO A 113 -2.06 4.73 -1.17
CA PRO A 113 -0.93 4.03 -1.77
C PRO A 113 0.25 3.94 -0.81
N ILE A 114 0.86 2.77 -0.76
CA ILE A 114 2.14 2.54 -0.08
C ILE A 114 3.25 2.99 -1.02
N MET A 115 4.17 3.81 -0.52
CA MET A 115 5.39 4.17 -1.26
C MET A 115 6.45 3.09 -1.03
N LEU A 116 6.88 2.46 -2.11
CA LEU A 116 7.90 1.41 -2.11
C LEU A 116 9.05 1.83 -3.02
N ARG A 117 10.29 1.53 -2.61
CA ARG A 117 11.44 1.59 -3.51
C ARG A 117 11.59 0.23 -4.19
N ASP A 118 11.03 0.13 -5.38
CA ASP A 118 11.12 -1.05 -6.22
C ASP A 118 12.52 -1.16 -6.86
N PRO A 119 13.12 -2.36 -6.91
CA PRO A 119 14.42 -2.58 -7.55
C PRO A 119 14.45 -2.29 -9.05
N GLU A 120 13.34 -2.46 -9.77
CA GLU A 120 13.27 -2.30 -11.23
C GLU A 120 12.74 -0.91 -11.63
N PHE A 121 11.73 -0.40 -10.93
CA PHE A 121 11.05 0.86 -11.26
C PHE A 121 11.44 2.05 -10.37
N GLY A 122 12.24 1.84 -9.33
CA GLY A 122 12.58 2.88 -8.37
C GLY A 122 11.39 3.23 -7.45
N PRO A 123 11.18 4.50 -7.06
CA PRO A 123 10.10 4.87 -6.16
C PRO A 123 8.73 4.73 -6.85
N ILE A 124 7.94 3.74 -6.43
CA ILE A 124 6.58 3.49 -6.93
C ILE A 124 5.56 3.64 -5.80
N ARG A 125 4.30 3.86 -6.20
CA ARG A 125 3.14 3.92 -5.31
C ARG A 125 2.22 2.76 -5.62
N MET A 126 2.03 1.87 -4.67
CA MET A 126 1.31 0.63 -4.87
C MET A 126 0.10 0.54 -3.94
N ARG A 127 -0.98 -0.06 -4.42
CA ARG A 127 -2.11 -0.43 -3.57
C ARG A 127 -2.21 -1.95 -3.52
N ALA A 128 -2.69 -2.46 -2.39
CA ALA A 128 -2.93 -3.88 -2.22
C ALA A 128 -4.25 -4.09 -1.49
N PHE A 129 -4.92 -5.19 -1.80
CA PHE A 129 -6.10 -5.63 -1.10
C PHE A 129 -6.20 -7.15 -1.06
N GLY A 130 -7.05 -7.64 -0.17
CA GLY A 130 -7.38 -9.05 -0.11
C GLY A 130 -8.34 -9.36 1.02
N SER A 131 -8.19 -10.55 1.57
CA SER A 131 -9.04 -11.03 2.65
C SER A 131 -8.27 -11.86 3.67
N TYR A 132 -8.82 -11.97 4.88
CA TYR A 132 -8.31 -12.84 5.91
C TYR A 132 -9.46 -13.55 6.62
N CYS A 133 -9.11 -14.67 7.26
CA CYS A 133 -9.99 -15.46 8.09
C CYS A 133 -9.40 -15.54 9.49
N PHE A 134 -10.23 -15.45 10.51
CA PHE A 134 -9.80 -15.58 11.89
C PHE A 134 -10.87 -16.26 12.73
N ARG A 135 -10.53 -16.69 13.94
CA ARG A 135 -11.48 -17.18 14.94
C ARG A 135 -11.09 -16.70 16.33
N VAL A 136 -12.03 -16.76 17.27
CA VAL A 136 -11.72 -16.56 18.69
C VAL A 136 -11.07 -17.83 19.23
N ASN A 137 -10.02 -17.67 20.04
CA ASN A 137 -9.35 -18.78 20.69
C ASN A 137 -10.29 -19.52 21.67
N ALA A 138 -10.01 -20.81 21.89
CA ALA A 138 -10.81 -21.64 22.80
C ALA A 138 -10.78 -21.14 24.26
N ASP A 139 -9.74 -20.40 24.66
CA ASP A 139 -9.76 -19.53 25.83
C ASP A 139 -10.09 -18.08 25.39
N PRO A 140 -11.34 -17.61 25.56
CA PRO A 140 -11.78 -16.31 25.10
C PRO A 140 -11.51 -15.19 26.12
N ARG A 141 -10.85 -15.43 27.26
CA ARG A 141 -10.69 -14.42 28.32
C ARG A 141 -10.00 -13.15 27.83
N LYS A 142 -8.93 -13.29 27.03
CA LYS A 142 -8.24 -12.14 26.42
C LYS A 142 -9.17 -11.36 25.52
N PHE A 143 -9.92 -12.06 24.66
CA PHE A 143 -10.87 -11.45 23.74
C PHE A 143 -11.97 -10.70 24.49
N ILE A 144 -12.56 -11.30 25.52
CA ILE A 144 -13.59 -10.64 26.34
C ILE A 144 -13.02 -9.43 27.07
N THR A 145 -11.85 -9.56 27.69
CA THR A 145 -11.27 -8.47 28.53
C THR A 145 -10.78 -7.29 27.69
N ASN A 146 -10.09 -7.56 26.58
CA ASN A 146 -9.39 -6.54 25.80
C ASN A 146 -10.21 -5.99 24.64
N VAL A 147 -11.23 -6.72 24.16
CA VAL A 147 -12.03 -6.33 22.99
C VAL A 147 -13.49 -6.09 23.34
N ALA A 148 -14.21 -7.13 23.78
CA ALA A 148 -15.66 -7.05 23.90
C ALA A 148 -16.13 -6.31 25.15
N GLY A 149 -15.33 -6.32 26.21
CA GLY A 149 -15.64 -5.75 27.51
C GLY A 149 -16.96 -6.30 28.07
N THR A 150 -17.85 -5.40 28.46
CA THR A 150 -19.17 -5.74 29.01
C THR A 150 -20.26 -5.88 27.95
N ASN A 151 -19.92 -5.79 26.66
CA ASN A 151 -20.92 -5.86 25.60
C ASN A 151 -21.53 -7.27 25.52
N GLY A 152 -22.82 -7.38 25.80
CA GLY A 152 -23.57 -8.63 25.74
C GLY A 152 -23.86 -9.12 24.32
N ASN A 153 -23.61 -8.31 23.29
CA ASN A 153 -23.69 -8.73 21.90
C ASN A 153 -22.58 -8.05 21.08
N PHE A 154 -21.54 -8.81 20.75
CA PHE A 154 -20.38 -8.29 20.03
C PHE A 154 -20.25 -8.95 18.66
N THR A 155 -20.05 -8.14 17.61
CA THR A 155 -19.93 -8.59 16.22
C THR A 155 -18.56 -8.26 15.63
N THR A 156 -18.22 -8.86 14.50
CA THR A 156 -16.96 -8.60 13.78
C THR A 156 -16.74 -7.12 13.45
N GLU A 157 -17.79 -6.34 13.24
CA GLU A 157 -17.71 -4.90 12.97
C GLU A 157 -16.95 -4.15 14.07
N GLY A 158 -17.13 -4.57 15.34
CA GLY A 158 -16.51 -3.94 16.50
C GLY A 158 -14.97 -4.05 16.56
N ILE A 159 -14.36 -4.99 15.82
CA ILE A 159 -12.90 -5.20 15.84
C ILE A 159 -12.24 -5.06 14.46
N THR A 160 -13.00 -5.16 13.37
CA THR A 160 -12.46 -5.22 12.00
C THR A 160 -11.55 -4.02 11.66
N GLN A 161 -11.88 -2.81 12.12
CA GLN A 161 -11.06 -1.62 11.89
C GLN A 161 -9.66 -1.76 12.49
N GLN A 162 -9.56 -2.26 13.73
CA GLN A 162 -8.30 -2.43 14.43
C GLN A 162 -7.44 -3.52 13.78
N LEU A 163 -8.05 -4.66 13.45
CA LEU A 163 -7.38 -5.76 12.76
C LEU A 163 -6.85 -5.32 11.39
N ARG A 164 -7.63 -4.54 10.64
CA ARG A 164 -7.21 -3.96 9.36
C ARG A 164 -5.98 -3.06 9.52
N ASN A 165 -5.88 -2.28 10.59
CA ASN A 165 -4.73 -1.42 10.84
C ASN A 165 -3.44 -2.23 11.09
N PHE A 166 -3.51 -3.32 11.85
CA PHE A 166 -2.37 -4.23 12.02
C PHE A 166 -1.95 -4.86 10.71
N VAL A 167 -2.92 -5.38 9.95
CA VAL A 167 -2.70 -5.96 8.63
C VAL A 167 -1.96 -4.98 7.72
N ILE A 168 -2.45 -3.75 7.57
CA ILE A 168 -1.82 -2.77 6.68
C ILE A 168 -0.40 -2.42 7.15
N THR A 169 -0.20 -2.29 8.46
CA THR A 169 1.10 -1.93 9.05
C THR A 169 2.13 -3.05 8.80
N LYS A 170 1.79 -4.30 9.16
CA LYS A 170 2.65 -5.47 8.93
C LYS A 170 2.87 -5.75 7.45
N PHE A 171 1.84 -5.61 6.62
CA PHE A 171 1.97 -5.76 5.17
C PHE A 171 2.99 -4.78 4.61
N THR A 172 2.91 -3.50 5.00
CA THR A 172 3.81 -2.44 4.51
C THR A 172 5.26 -2.71 4.92
N ASP A 173 5.46 -3.09 6.17
CA ASP A 173 6.78 -3.44 6.72
C ASP A 173 7.38 -4.66 6.00
N HIS A 174 6.60 -5.75 5.92
CA HIS A 174 7.01 -6.99 5.28
C HIS A 174 7.32 -6.82 3.79
N LEU A 175 6.51 -6.02 3.09
CA LEU A 175 6.75 -5.66 1.70
C LEU A 175 8.09 -4.93 1.53
N GLY A 176 8.36 -3.93 2.38
CA GLY A 176 9.62 -3.17 2.34
C GLY A 176 10.86 -4.02 2.65
N GLU A 177 10.75 -4.94 3.61
CA GLU A 177 11.84 -5.85 4.00
C GLU A 177 12.13 -6.92 2.94
N SER A 178 11.10 -7.41 2.25
CA SER A 178 11.22 -8.48 1.26
C SER A 178 12.14 -8.12 0.09
N LYS A 179 12.20 -6.83 -0.28
CA LYS A 179 12.92 -6.31 -1.47
C LYS A 179 12.56 -7.04 -2.78
N ILE A 180 11.40 -7.70 -2.82
CA ILE A 180 10.87 -8.36 -4.01
C ILE A 180 10.38 -7.26 -4.97
N SER A 181 10.69 -7.41 -6.27
CA SER A 181 10.16 -6.47 -7.27
C SER A 181 8.64 -6.61 -7.39
N ALA A 182 7.94 -5.53 -7.75
CA ALA A 182 6.49 -5.55 -7.84
C ALA A 182 5.96 -6.59 -8.85
N LEU A 183 6.73 -6.90 -9.89
CA LEU A 183 6.42 -7.95 -10.85
C LEU A 183 6.60 -9.35 -10.26
N ASP A 184 7.72 -9.60 -9.58
CA ASP A 184 7.98 -10.88 -8.94
C ASP A 184 6.97 -11.15 -7.81
N LEU A 185 6.57 -10.10 -7.10
CA LEU A 185 5.57 -10.17 -6.05
C LEU A 185 4.23 -10.69 -6.59
N ALA A 186 3.81 -10.25 -7.78
CA ALA A 186 2.60 -10.73 -8.44
C ALA A 186 2.66 -12.24 -8.77
N GLY A 187 3.85 -12.77 -9.08
CA GLY A 187 4.08 -14.19 -9.33
C GLY A 187 4.19 -15.05 -8.06
N ASN A 188 4.42 -14.45 -6.89
CA ASN A 188 4.72 -15.14 -5.62
C ASN A 188 3.77 -14.72 -4.48
N LEU A 189 2.53 -14.35 -4.81
CA LEU A 189 1.55 -13.87 -3.81
C LEU A 189 1.20 -14.93 -2.75
N ASN A 190 1.25 -16.21 -3.10
CA ASN A 190 0.94 -17.29 -2.16
C ASN A 190 2.00 -17.40 -1.06
N GLU A 191 3.27 -17.43 -1.46
CA GLU A 191 4.43 -17.46 -0.57
C GLU A 191 4.47 -16.20 0.29
N PHE A 192 4.23 -15.03 -0.31
CA PHE A 192 4.14 -13.77 0.40
C PHE A 192 3.00 -13.77 1.43
N SER A 193 1.82 -14.27 1.05
CA SER A 193 0.66 -14.36 1.94
C SER A 193 0.92 -15.32 3.11
N ALA A 194 1.57 -16.46 2.86
CA ALA A 194 1.93 -17.43 3.90
C ALA A 194 2.94 -16.83 4.89
N SER A 195 3.98 -16.17 4.40
CA SER A 195 4.97 -15.48 5.22
C SER A 195 4.34 -14.38 6.09
N LEU A 196 3.48 -13.55 5.48
CA LEU A 196 2.78 -12.49 6.18
C LEU A 196 1.76 -13.03 7.20
N THR A 197 1.14 -14.19 6.93
CA THR A 197 0.27 -14.87 7.91
C THR A 197 1.04 -15.17 9.20
N GLU A 198 2.22 -15.78 9.10
CA GLU A 198 3.04 -16.09 10.27
C GLU A 198 3.47 -14.82 11.02
N ALA A 199 3.81 -13.76 10.30
CA ALA A 199 4.21 -12.49 10.89
C ALA A 199 3.06 -11.77 11.64
N LEU A 200 1.81 -11.96 11.22
CA LEU A 200 0.62 -11.32 11.81
C LEU A 200 0.01 -12.08 13.00
N LYS A 201 0.29 -13.39 13.15
CA LYS A 201 -0.27 -14.20 14.24
C LYS A 201 -0.10 -13.56 15.62
N PRO A 202 1.08 -13.02 16.01
CA PRO A 202 1.27 -12.42 17.32
C PRO A 202 0.33 -11.23 17.59
N ASP A 203 0.06 -10.39 16.59
CA ASP A 203 -0.82 -9.23 16.74
C ASP A 203 -2.27 -9.66 16.99
N PHE A 204 -2.73 -10.74 16.34
CA PHE A 204 -4.07 -11.31 16.58
C PHE A 204 -4.18 -11.99 17.95
N GLU A 205 -3.12 -12.71 18.36
CA GLU A 205 -3.04 -13.41 19.64
C GLU A 205 -3.09 -12.48 20.87
N GLU A 206 -2.65 -11.23 20.72
CA GLU A 206 -2.79 -10.20 21.76
C GLU A 206 -4.25 -9.93 22.13
N TYR A 207 -5.15 -10.09 21.16
CA TYR A 207 -6.60 -9.95 21.33
C TYR A 207 -7.32 -11.28 21.57
N GLY A 208 -6.58 -12.39 21.74
CA GLY A 208 -7.17 -13.73 21.89
C GLY A 208 -7.83 -14.26 20.62
N LEU A 209 -7.32 -13.84 19.46
CA LEU A 209 -7.76 -14.31 18.16
C LEU A 209 -6.67 -15.14 17.48
N GLU A 210 -7.08 -16.15 16.75
CA GLU A 210 -6.22 -16.92 15.86
C GLU A 210 -6.45 -16.44 14.42
N LEU A 211 -5.39 -15.95 13.77
CA LEU A 211 -5.39 -15.73 12.32
C LEU A 211 -5.22 -17.08 11.62
N THR A 212 -6.26 -17.55 10.93
CA THR A 212 -6.26 -18.88 10.30
C THR A 212 -5.76 -18.85 8.87
N ASN A 213 -6.06 -17.78 8.14
CA ASN A 213 -5.61 -17.60 6.77
C ASN A 213 -5.53 -16.12 6.42
N PHE A 214 -4.57 -15.76 5.58
CA PHE A 214 -4.42 -14.42 5.03
C PHE A 214 -4.13 -14.52 3.54
N LEU A 215 -4.81 -13.71 2.75
CA LEU A 215 -4.69 -13.69 1.30
C LEU A 215 -4.47 -12.26 0.81
N VAL A 216 -3.41 -12.08 0.01
CA VAL A 216 -3.28 -10.93 -0.89
C VAL A 216 -3.92 -11.31 -2.22
N GLU A 217 -5.03 -10.67 -2.57
CA GLU A 217 -5.78 -11.00 -3.79
C GLU A 217 -5.23 -10.24 -5.00
N ASN A 218 -4.85 -8.98 -4.81
CA ASN A 218 -4.29 -8.17 -5.89
C ASN A 218 -3.37 -7.08 -5.35
N ILE A 219 -2.42 -6.72 -6.21
CA ILE A 219 -1.52 -5.61 -6.04
C ILE A 219 -1.62 -4.74 -7.29
N SER A 220 -2.12 -3.53 -7.13
CA SER A 220 -2.34 -2.60 -8.23
C SER A 220 -1.13 -1.67 -8.36
N LEU A 221 -0.57 -1.65 -9.58
CA LEU A 221 0.51 -0.76 -9.96
C LEU A 221 -0.03 0.63 -10.32
N PRO A 222 0.80 1.68 -10.24
CA PRO A 222 0.41 2.99 -10.74
C PRO A 222 0.45 3.01 -12.27
N GLU A 223 -0.48 3.73 -12.90
CA GLU A 223 -0.63 3.82 -14.36
C GLU A 223 0.68 4.16 -15.10
N ALA A 224 1.55 4.96 -14.50
CA ALA A 224 2.85 5.31 -15.09
C ALA A 224 3.78 4.08 -15.24
N VAL A 225 3.75 3.16 -14.27
CA VAL A 225 4.51 1.90 -14.30
C VAL A 225 3.88 0.93 -15.30
N GLU A 226 2.55 0.82 -15.32
CA GLU A 226 1.82 0.01 -16.32
C GLU A 226 2.16 0.45 -17.75
N LYS A 227 2.10 1.77 -18.05
CA LYS A 227 2.48 2.31 -19.36
C LYS A 227 3.94 2.05 -19.71
N ALA A 228 4.84 2.13 -18.74
CA ALA A 228 6.26 1.84 -18.95
C ALA A 228 6.48 0.35 -19.27
N LEU A 229 5.77 -0.55 -18.59
CA LEU A 229 5.75 -1.98 -18.85
C LEU A 229 5.21 -2.31 -20.24
N ASP A 230 4.08 -1.73 -20.63
CA ASP A 230 3.49 -1.94 -21.96
C ASP A 230 4.42 -1.44 -23.07
N LYS A 231 5.06 -0.29 -22.86
CA LYS A 231 6.06 0.24 -23.80
C LYS A 231 7.28 -0.67 -23.90
N ARG A 232 7.78 -1.18 -22.78
CA ARG A 232 8.93 -2.10 -22.77
C ARG A 232 8.59 -3.44 -23.43
N THR A 233 7.40 -3.97 -23.14
CA THR A 233 6.90 -5.23 -23.71
C THR A 233 6.69 -5.08 -25.21
N SER A 234 6.08 -3.99 -25.69
CA SER A 234 5.95 -3.72 -27.13
C SER A 234 7.32 -3.61 -27.80
N MET A 235 8.29 -2.91 -27.22
CA MET A 235 9.66 -2.88 -27.77
C MET A 235 10.32 -4.28 -27.81
N GLY A 236 10.11 -5.10 -26.78
CA GLY A 236 10.68 -6.46 -26.69
C GLY A 236 10.04 -7.46 -27.66
N VAL A 237 8.72 -7.43 -27.82
CA VAL A 237 7.98 -8.28 -28.78
C VAL A 237 8.29 -7.88 -30.21
N ILE A 238 8.44 -6.58 -30.46
CA ILE A 238 8.76 -6.06 -31.78
C ILE A 238 10.20 -6.43 -32.18
N GLY A 239 11.08 -6.75 -31.20
CA GLY A 239 12.38 -7.43 -31.35
C GLY A 239 13.45 -6.68 -32.15
N ASN A 240 13.03 -5.70 -32.93
CA ASN A 240 13.84 -4.99 -33.88
C ASN A 240 13.50 -3.50 -33.77
N MET A 241 14.45 -2.73 -33.24
CA MET A 241 14.30 -1.30 -32.95
C MET A 241 13.85 -0.50 -34.19
N GLY A 242 14.21 -0.97 -35.40
CA GLY A 242 13.79 -0.36 -36.67
C GLY A 242 12.31 -0.53 -36.96
N THR A 243 11.71 -1.66 -36.57
CA THR A 243 10.26 -1.88 -36.75
C THR A 243 9.45 -1.08 -35.75
N TYR A 244 9.98 -0.80 -34.56
CA TYR A 244 9.34 0.07 -33.56
C TYR A 244 9.31 1.53 -34.01
N THR A 245 10.44 2.07 -34.50
CA THR A 245 10.45 3.42 -35.09
C THR A 245 9.56 3.51 -36.31
N GLN A 246 9.49 2.45 -37.13
CA GLN A 246 8.58 2.38 -38.27
C GLN A 246 7.11 2.29 -37.85
N MET A 247 6.77 1.58 -36.76
CA MET A 247 5.42 1.53 -36.19
C MET A 247 5.03 2.84 -35.52
N GLN A 248 5.88 3.45 -34.69
CA GLN A 248 5.59 4.77 -34.12
C GLN A 248 5.42 5.83 -35.21
N PHE A 249 6.23 5.74 -36.28
CA PHE A 249 6.06 6.58 -37.45
C PHE A 249 4.70 6.32 -38.10
N ALA A 250 4.30 5.07 -38.30
CA ALA A 250 2.98 4.72 -38.83
C ALA A 250 1.82 5.19 -37.92
N ASP A 251 1.90 4.99 -36.61
CA ASP A 251 0.90 5.44 -35.63
C ASP A 251 0.80 6.97 -35.63
N SER A 252 1.93 7.69 -35.69
CA SER A 252 1.95 9.15 -35.79
C SER A 252 1.33 9.67 -37.10
N LEU A 253 1.43 8.91 -38.19
CA LEU A 253 0.76 9.22 -39.46
C LEU A 253 -0.75 8.99 -39.37
N VAL A 254 -1.19 7.92 -38.68
CA VAL A 254 -2.61 7.60 -38.48
C VAL A 254 -3.25 8.60 -37.51
N GLU A 255 -2.58 8.94 -36.42
CA GLU A 255 -3.05 9.90 -35.41
C GLU A 255 -3.01 11.34 -35.96
N GLY A 256 -2.01 11.67 -36.78
CA GLY A 256 -1.97 12.91 -37.56
C GLY A 256 -3.03 13.00 -38.65
N ALA A 257 -3.43 11.87 -39.24
CA ALA A 257 -4.55 11.79 -40.20
C ALA A 257 -5.92 11.86 -39.50
N ALA A 258 -6.06 11.27 -38.31
CA ALA A 258 -7.28 11.27 -37.51
C ALA A 258 -7.60 12.66 -36.91
N ASN A 259 -6.58 13.46 -36.61
CA ASN A 259 -6.73 14.83 -36.10
C ASN A 259 -6.97 15.91 -37.17
N GLY A 260 -7.21 15.52 -38.43
CA GLY A 260 -7.83 16.36 -39.45
C GLY A 260 -7.17 17.73 -39.71
N GLY A 261 -6.11 17.74 -40.52
CA GLY A 261 -5.74 18.96 -41.27
C GLY A 261 -4.25 19.29 -41.30
N GLY A 262 -3.53 18.75 -42.29
CA GLY A 262 -2.19 19.21 -42.62
C GLY A 262 -1.54 18.32 -43.68
N ASN A 263 -1.33 18.87 -44.88
CA ASN A 263 -0.84 18.19 -46.07
C ASN A 263 0.25 17.13 -45.79
N VAL A 264 -0.11 15.86 -46.04
CA VAL A 264 0.76 14.68 -45.96
C VAL A 264 2.04 14.85 -46.79
N ALA A 265 1.99 15.66 -47.86
CA ALA A 265 3.14 15.97 -48.70
C ALA A 265 4.23 16.85 -48.04
N THR A 266 3.85 17.81 -47.18
CA THR A 266 4.80 18.72 -46.52
C THR A 266 5.54 18.06 -45.35
N ASN A 267 4.88 17.17 -44.60
CA ASN A 267 5.54 16.43 -43.52
C ASN A 267 6.45 15.30 -44.05
N ALA A 268 6.12 14.67 -45.18
CA ALA A 268 6.99 13.71 -45.85
C ALA A 268 8.29 14.36 -46.40
N MET A 269 8.20 15.61 -46.87
CA MET A 269 9.36 16.36 -47.38
C MET A 269 10.30 16.80 -46.25
N GLY A 270 9.76 17.23 -45.09
CA GLY A 270 10.57 17.59 -43.91
C GLY A 270 11.33 16.39 -43.31
N MET A 271 10.72 15.20 -43.36
CA MET A 271 11.36 13.99 -42.83
C MET A 271 12.35 13.34 -43.83
N GLY A 272 12.08 13.42 -45.13
CA GLY A 272 13.03 13.00 -46.18
C GLY A 272 14.32 13.85 -46.21
N MET A 273 14.21 15.13 -45.83
CA MET A 273 15.37 16.02 -45.71
C MET A 273 16.20 15.74 -44.45
N GLY A 274 15.56 15.32 -43.35
CA GLY A 274 16.25 14.91 -42.11
C GLY A 274 17.06 13.62 -42.25
N PHE A 275 16.56 12.62 -42.99
CA PHE A 275 17.29 11.39 -43.28
C PHE A 275 18.50 11.62 -44.20
N ALA A 276 18.40 12.53 -45.17
CA ALA A 276 19.52 12.89 -46.04
C ALA A 276 20.66 13.58 -45.27
N MET A 277 20.32 14.43 -44.29
CA MET A 277 21.30 15.14 -43.46
C MET A 277 21.99 14.22 -42.44
N ALA A 278 21.25 13.27 -41.85
CA ALA A 278 21.81 12.27 -40.93
C ALA A 278 22.82 11.31 -41.61
N ASN A 279 22.56 10.97 -42.88
CA ASN A 279 23.46 10.14 -43.66
C ASN A 279 24.78 10.85 -44.00
N GLN A 280 24.74 12.18 -44.16
CA GLN A 280 25.94 12.99 -44.40
C GLN A 280 26.81 13.15 -43.14
N MET A 281 26.20 13.24 -41.95
CA MET A 281 26.92 13.38 -40.68
C MET A 281 27.62 12.08 -40.25
N THR A 282 27.01 10.93 -40.53
CA THR A 282 27.55 9.61 -40.17
C THR A 282 28.83 9.29 -40.95
N ASN A 283 28.92 9.70 -42.21
CA ASN A 283 30.13 9.52 -43.02
C ASN A 283 31.29 10.44 -42.61
N GLN A 284 31.02 11.52 -41.87
CA GLN A 284 32.06 12.46 -41.44
C GLN A 284 32.71 12.06 -40.10
N MET A 285 32.03 11.25 -39.29
CA MET A 285 32.52 10.81 -37.97
C MET A 285 33.32 9.49 -38.03
N ALA A 286 33.16 8.68 -39.09
CA ALA A 286 33.86 7.41 -39.26
C ALA A 286 35.33 7.55 -39.74
N GLY A 287 35.78 8.76 -40.09
CA GLY A 287 37.10 9.01 -40.69
C GLY A 287 38.26 9.30 -39.72
N GLN A 288 38.04 9.37 -38.40
CA GLN A 288 39.03 9.89 -37.44
C GLN A 288 39.63 8.88 -36.45
N MET A 289 39.39 7.56 -36.61
CA MET A 289 39.82 6.53 -35.65
C MET A 289 40.86 5.52 -36.16
N VAL A 290 41.80 5.92 -37.01
CA VAL A 290 42.93 5.03 -37.38
C VAL A 290 44.27 5.74 -37.28
N GLN A 291 44.99 5.53 -36.17
CA GLN A 291 46.45 5.51 -36.19
C GLN A 291 47.04 4.68 -35.03
N PRO A 292 47.91 3.69 -35.31
CA PRO A 292 48.59 2.89 -34.29
C PRO A 292 50.09 3.25 -34.13
N GLY A 293 50.60 3.14 -32.90
CA GLY A 293 51.98 2.73 -32.61
C GLY A 293 52.96 3.80 -32.12
N ALA A 294 53.51 3.61 -30.91
CA ALA A 294 54.96 3.58 -30.63
C ALA A 294 55.24 3.19 -29.16
N GLN A 295 56.18 2.26 -28.99
CA GLN A 295 56.70 1.68 -27.75
C GLN A 295 57.84 2.52 -27.18
N GLN A 296 58.07 2.49 -25.85
CA GLN A 296 59.38 2.36 -25.18
C GLN A 296 59.24 2.14 -23.64
N PRO A 297 60.24 1.57 -22.93
CA PRO A 297 60.05 0.56 -21.88
C PRO A 297 60.71 0.96 -20.51
N PRO A 298 61.06 0.07 -19.55
CA PRO A 298 60.46 0.05 -18.21
C PRO A 298 61.43 0.28 -17.03
N GLN A 299 61.01 0.95 -15.96
CA GLN A 299 61.71 0.90 -14.66
C GLN A 299 60.74 0.90 -13.45
N GLN A 300 60.98 -0.06 -12.56
CA GLN A 300 60.49 -0.25 -11.19
C GLN A 300 61.72 -0.25 -10.24
N PRO A 301 61.62 -0.25 -8.89
CA PRO A 301 60.43 -0.18 -8.02
C PRO A 301 60.59 0.80 -6.82
N ALA A 302 59.47 1.25 -6.22
CA ALA A 302 59.38 1.48 -4.77
C ALA A 302 57.93 1.56 -4.29
N VAL A 303 57.67 0.88 -3.18
CA VAL A 303 56.42 0.60 -2.47
C VAL A 303 55.91 1.79 -1.63
N GLY A 304 54.58 1.97 -1.53
CA GLY A 304 53.96 2.81 -0.50
C GLY A 304 52.54 3.33 -0.82
N ALA A 305 51.53 2.65 -0.31
CA ALA A 305 50.08 2.86 -0.39
C ALA A 305 49.52 4.31 -0.41
N GLY A 306 48.53 4.53 -1.28
CA GLY A 306 47.59 5.66 -1.25
C GLY A 306 46.80 5.79 -2.58
N ALA A 307 45.53 5.40 -2.59
CA ALA A 307 44.66 5.49 -3.77
C ALA A 307 44.38 6.96 -4.17
N PRO A 308 44.52 7.37 -5.45
CA PRO A 308 44.15 8.71 -5.89
C PRO A 308 42.62 8.84 -6.05
N GLY A 309 42.07 9.89 -5.45
CA GLY A 309 40.65 10.25 -5.52
C GLY A 309 40.16 10.52 -6.94
N MET A 310 38.92 10.11 -7.21
CA MET A 310 38.17 10.55 -8.39
C MET A 310 38.04 12.08 -8.39
N PRO A 311 38.15 12.74 -9.56
CA PRO A 311 37.90 14.17 -9.67
C PRO A 311 36.46 14.50 -9.26
N PRO A 312 36.22 15.62 -8.55
CA PRO A 312 34.89 16.00 -8.09
C PRO A 312 33.94 16.23 -9.27
N PRO A 313 32.63 15.92 -9.11
CA PRO A 313 31.65 16.16 -10.16
C PRO A 313 31.58 17.66 -10.49
N PRO A 314 31.38 18.02 -11.77
CA PRO A 314 31.23 19.41 -12.17
C PRO A 314 30.03 20.06 -11.46
N PRO A 315 30.10 21.36 -11.11
CA PRO A 315 29.02 22.05 -10.42
C PRO A 315 27.73 22.02 -11.23
N PRO A 316 26.56 21.92 -10.57
CA PRO A 316 25.26 21.90 -11.25
C PRO A 316 25.04 23.21 -12.02
N GLN A 317 24.73 23.09 -13.31
CA GLN A 317 24.41 24.23 -14.18
C GLN A 317 22.99 24.74 -13.91
N PRO A 318 22.73 26.05 -13.96
CA PRO A 318 21.40 26.60 -13.71
C PRO A 318 20.42 26.21 -14.83
N MET A 319 19.22 25.82 -14.42
CA MET A 319 18.12 25.37 -15.29
C MET A 319 16.97 26.38 -15.22
N PHE A 320 16.44 26.80 -16.36
CA PHE A 320 15.43 27.87 -16.45
C PHE A 320 14.09 27.34 -16.97
N HIS A 321 13.00 27.86 -16.43
CA HIS A 321 11.65 27.67 -16.94
C HIS A 321 11.19 28.97 -17.62
N LEU A 322 10.40 28.84 -18.69
CA LEU A 322 9.85 29.94 -19.48
C LEU A 322 8.32 29.88 -19.43
N SER A 323 7.66 31.03 -19.48
CA SER A 323 6.22 31.11 -19.74
C SER A 323 6.01 31.53 -21.19
N VAL A 324 5.62 30.59 -22.05
CA VAL A 324 5.33 30.83 -23.46
C VAL A 324 3.84 30.61 -23.67
N ASN A 325 3.12 31.63 -24.15
CA ASN A 325 1.66 31.63 -24.29
C ASN A 325 0.89 31.31 -22.98
N GLY A 326 1.42 31.75 -21.84
CA GLY A 326 0.81 31.52 -20.52
C GLY A 326 1.01 30.10 -19.97
N GLN A 327 1.73 29.23 -20.68
CA GLN A 327 2.10 27.90 -20.18
C GLN A 327 3.58 27.83 -19.82
N GLN A 328 3.86 27.17 -18.69
CA GLN A 328 5.22 26.91 -18.24
C GLN A 328 5.87 25.82 -19.10
N GLN A 329 7.08 26.10 -19.60
CA GLN A 329 7.93 25.19 -20.36
C GLN A 329 9.33 25.13 -19.73
N GLY A 330 10.02 23.99 -19.86
CA GLY A 330 11.35 23.75 -19.29
C GLY A 330 11.38 22.56 -18.33
N PRO A 331 12.50 22.32 -17.63
CA PRO A 331 13.70 23.16 -17.55
C PRO A 331 14.58 23.14 -18.79
N PHE A 332 15.11 24.30 -19.17
CA PHE A 332 16.07 24.49 -20.26
C PHE A 332 17.43 24.94 -19.73
N GLY A 333 18.50 24.42 -20.33
CA GLY A 333 19.87 24.90 -20.11
C GLY A 333 20.23 26.07 -21.04
N MET A 334 21.33 26.75 -20.73
CA MET A 334 21.78 27.94 -21.47
C MET A 334 21.92 27.74 -23.00
N PRO A 335 22.45 26.60 -23.51
CA PRO A 335 22.53 26.37 -24.97
C PRO A 335 21.15 26.32 -25.65
N GLN A 336 20.15 25.76 -24.98
CA GLN A 336 18.78 25.66 -25.50
C GLN A 336 18.10 27.03 -25.49
N LEU A 337 18.30 27.83 -24.43
CA LEU A 337 17.80 29.20 -24.37
C LEU A 337 18.39 30.08 -25.48
N GLN A 338 19.65 29.86 -25.87
CA GLN A 338 20.25 30.56 -27.00
C GLN A 338 19.58 30.22 -28.33
N GLN A 339 19.25 28.95 -28.57
CA GLN A 339 18.47 28.54 -29.74
C GLN A 339 17.05 29.12 -29.72
N MET A 340 16.39 29.13 -28.56
CA MET A 340 15.05 29.70 -28.40
C MET A 340 15.04 31.22 -28.59
N ALA A 341 16.11 31.92 -28.22
CA ALA A 341 16.28 33.35 -28.49
C ALA A 341 16.45 33.61 -29.99
N GLN A 342 17.21 32.77 -30.69
CA GLN A 342 17.41 32.87 -32.14
C GLN A 342 16.15 32.55 -32.95
N SER A 343 15.30 31.63 -32.46
CA SER A 343 14.03 31.27 -33.11
C SER A 343 12.88 32.22 -32.77
N GLY A 344 13.09 33.21 -31.89
CA GLY A 344 12.07 34.16 -31.44
C GLY A 344 11.06 33.61 -30.43
N GLN A 345 11.25 32.37 -29.96
CA GLN A 345 10.43 31.75 -28.91
C GLN A 345 10.73 32.31 -27.51
N LEU A 346 11.96 32.77 -27.30
CA LEU A 346 12.38 33.52 -26.13
C LEU A 346 12.67 34.97 -26.53
N THR A 347 11.92 35.90 -25.96
CA THR A 347 12.12 37.35 -26.15
C THR A 347 12.45 38.02 -24.82
N ARG A 348 12.83 39.30 -24.87
CA ARG A 348 13.12 40.13 -23.68
C ARG A 348 11.92 40.22 -22.72
N ASP A 349 10.70 40.05 -23.24
CA ASP A 349 9.44 40.16 -22.50
C ASP A 349 8.82 38.78 -22.18
N THR A 350 9.55 37.68 -22.39
CA THR A 350 9.14 36.37 -21.90
C THR A 350 9.36 36.28 -20.39
N TYR A 351 8.39 35.76 -19.64
CA TYR A 351 8.59 35.47 -18.21
C TYR A 351 9.47 34.23 -18.04
N VAL A 352 10.44 34.32 -17.14
CA VAL A 352 11.41 33.27 -16.84
C VAL A 352 11.53 33.07 -15.34
N TRP A 353 11.86 31.85 -14.92
CA TRP A 353 12.14 31.53 -13.54
C TRP A 353 13.23 30.46 -13.44
N THR A 354 14.13 30.60 -12.46
CA THR A 354 15.11 29.57 -12.10
C THR A 354 15.16 29.40 -10.59
N ASN A 355 15.70 28.28 -10.15
CA ASN A 355 15.85 27.98 -8.72
C ASN A 355 16.73 29.07 -8.07
N GLY A 356 16.19 29.73 -7.03
CA GLY A 356 16.82 30.88 -6.35
C GLY A 356 16.16 32.23 -6.65
N MET A 357 15.22 32.32 -7.60
CA MET A 357 14.41 33.53 -7.82
C MET A 357 13.16 33.54 -6.94
N ALA A 358 12.83 34.71 -6.39
CA ALA A 358 11.64 34.90 -5.54
C ALA A 358 10.32 34.79 -6.30
N SER A 359 10.29 35.17 -7.58
CA SER A 359 9.13 35.12 -8.47
C SER A 359 9.56 35.04 -9.92
N TRP A 360 8.59 34.79 -10.82
CA TRP A 360 8.80 34.92 -12.26
C TRP A 360 9.17 36.36 -12.62
N GLU A 361 10.15 36.52 -13.50
CA GLU A 361 10.73 37.80 -13.92
C GLU A 361 10.78 37.87 -15.45
N PHE A 362 10.79 39.06 -16.04
CA PHE A 362 11.03 39.18 -17.49
C PHE A 362 12.46 38.77 -17.83
N ALA A 363 12.67 38.11 -18.96
CA ALA A 363 13.99 37.63 -19.38
C ALA A 363 15.06 38.75 -19.43
N LYS A 364 14.65 40.00 -19.74
CA LYS A 364 15.52 41.19 -19.71
C LYS A 364 16.03 41.58 -18.32
N ASN A 365 15.31 41.20 -17.26
CA ASN A 365 15.66 41.51 -15.87
C ASN A 365 16.57 40.43 -15.25
N VAL A 366 16.77 39.30 -15.92
CA VAL A 366 17.60 38.21 -15.43
C VAL A 366 19.04 38.40 -15.93
N PRO A 367 20.01 38.72 -15.05
CA PRO A 367 21.38 39.02 -15.48
C PRO A 367 22.04 37.88 -16.26
N ALA A 368 21.74 36.63 -15.90
CA ALA A 368 22.26 35.44 -16.57
C ALA A 368 21.81 35.31 -18.04
N LEU A 369 20.69 35.94 -18.42
CA LEU A 369 20.12 35.86 -19.77
C LEU A 369 20.41 37.10 -20.62
N ALA A 370 21.01 38.15 -20.06
CA ALA A 370 21.26 39.41 -20.76
C ALA A 370 22.07 39.22 -22.06
N ALA A 371 23.02 38.27 -22.06
CA ALA A 371 23.85 37.96 -23.22
C ALA A 371 23.07 37.37 -24.42
N LEU A 372 21.85 36.84 -24.20
CA LEU A 372 21.04 36.22 -25.25
C LEU A 372 20.39 37.22 -26.20
N PHE A 373 20.23 38.48 -25.78
CA PHE A 373 19.38 39.44 -26.49
C PHE A 373 20.13 40.58 -27.20
N GLY A 374 21.47 40.55 -27.24
CA GLY A 374 22.32 41.58 -27.86
C GLY A 374 22.18 42.99 -27.24
N ALA A 375 23.13 43.89 -27.48
CA ALA A 375 23.01 45.29 -27.05
C ALA A 375 22.12 46.06 -28.04
N THR A 376 21.04 46.69 -27.57
CA THR A 376 20.35 47.74 -28.34
C THR A 376 20.90 49.10 -27.91
N PRO A 377 21.43 49.93 -28.82
CA PRO A 377 21.90 51.27 -28.47
C PRO A 377 20.74 52.11 -27.92
N PRO A 378 21.00 53.00 -26.94
CA PRO A 378 19.96 53.85 -26.37
C PRO A 378 19.36 54.78 -27.43
N PRO A 379 18.08 55.14 -27.32
CA PRO A 379 17.42 56.04 -28.25
C PRO A 379 18.11 57.42 -28.24
N PRO A 380 18.27 58.07 -29.41
CA PRO A 380 18.89 59.39 -29.50
C PRO A 380 18.06 60.43 -28.72
N PRO A 381 18.72 61.45 -28.13
CA PRO A 381 18.04 62.45 -27.33
C PRO A 381 16.99 63.23 -28.15
N PRO A 382 15.91 63.73 -27.52
CA PRO A 382 14.87 64.48 -28.21
C PRO A 382 15.45 65.74 -28.86
N GLY A 383 15.16 65.93 -30.15
CA GLY A 383 15.50 67.16 -30.86
C GLY A 383 14.74 68.35 -30.27
N THR A 384 15.44 69.47 -30.09
CA THR A 384 14.91 70.76 -29.61
C THR A 384 13.92 71.39 -30.57
#